data_AF-A0A937B0W6-F1
#
_entry.id   AF-A0A937B0W6-F1
#
_cell.length_a   1.000
_cell.length_b   1.000
_cell.length_c   1.000
_cell.angle_alpha   90.00
_cell.angle_beta   90.00
_cell.angle_gamma   90.00
#
_symmetry.space_group_name_H-M   'P 1'
#
loop_
_entity.id
_entity.type
_entity.pdbx_description
1 polymer ?
#
loop_
_entity_poly.entity_id
_entity_poly.type
_entity_poly.pdbx_seq_one_letter_code
_entity_poly.pdbx_strand_id
1 'polypeptide(L)' 'MKQEQRVTKRKERVTLSLSADMVERLRTVVYWSPKLTLTGVVESAIQSTLTKLEKGKRFKKRKGKLPVGRPRKN' A
#
# COMPACT_ATOMS: atom_id res chain seq x y z
N MET A 1 -19.23 15.27 -27.05
CA MET A 1 -18.76 14.14 -26.22
C MET A 1 -17.76 14.67 -25.21
N LYS A 2 -18.09 14.72 -23.91
CA LYS A 2 -17.15 15.18 -22.87
C LYS A 2 -16.16 14.05 -22.58
N GLN A 3 -14.89 14.26 -22.91
CA GLN A 3 -13.81 13.36 -22.50
C GLN A 3 -13.69 13.41 -20.98
N GLU A 4 -14.03 12.32 -20.30
CA GLU A 4 -13.67 12.12 -18.91
C GLU A 4 -12.14 12.02 -18.84
N GLN A 5 -11.51 13.07 -18.33
CA GLN A 5 -10.09 13.06 -18.01
C GLN A 5 -9.87 11.96 -16.96
N ARG A 6 -9.28 10.84 -17.39
CA ARG A 6 -8.74 9.83 -16.47
C ARG A 6 -7.60 10.47 -15.71
N VAL A 7 -7.89 11.01 -14.52
CA VAL A 7 -6.86 11.41 -13.56
C VAL A 7 -6.06 10.16 -13.22
N THR A 8 -4.90 10.00 -13.85
CA THR A 8 -3.96 8.94 -13.52
C THR A 8 -3.44 9.23 -12.12
N LYS A 9 -4.02 8.56 -11.12
CA LYS A 9 -3.49 8.62 -9.74
C LYS A 9 -2.02 8.19 -9.80
N ARG A 10 -1.12 9.12 -9.49
CA ARG A 10 0.32 8.87 -9.43
C ARG A 10 0.58 7.70 -8.48
N LYS A 11 1.21 6.63 -8.98
CA LYS A 11 1.61 5.46 -8.20
C LYS A 11 3.06 5.63 -7.77
N GLU A 12 3.34 5.38 -6.50
CA GLU A 12 4.70 5.37 -5.96
C GLU A 12 5.16 3.91 -5.78
N ARG A 13 6.42 3.60 -6.11
CA ARG A 13 6.98 2.26 -5.96
C ARG A 13 7.56 2.09 -4.56
N VAL A 14 7.17 1.02 -3.88
CA VAL A 14 7.71 0.63 -2.58
C VAL A 14 8.24 -0.79 -2.69
N THR A 15 9.48 -1.02 -2.26
CA THR A 15 10.06 -2.36 -2.15
C THR A 15 9.93 -2.82 -0.70
N LEU A 16 9.31 -3.97 -0.49
CA LEU A 16 9.10 -4.58 0.83
C LEU A 16 9.68 -5.99 0.82
N SER A 17 10.30 -6.39 1.93
CA SER A 17 10.71 -7.78 2.15
C SER A 17 9.61 -8.49 2.95
N LEU A 18 9.04 -9.55 2.36
CA LEU A 18 8.04 -10.42 2.99
C LEU A 18 8.63 -11.83 3.13
N SER A 19 8.02 -12.68 3.96
CA SER A 19 8.43 -14.08 4.05
C SER A 19 8.17 -14.80 2.71
N ALA A 20 9.05 -15.73 2.36
CA ALA A 20 8.93 -16.51 1.12
C ALA A 20 7.60 -17.27 1.07
N ASP A 21 7.20 -17.89 2.19
CA ASP A 21 5.90 -18.57 2.33
C ASP A 21 4.71 -17.66 1.99
N MET A 22 4.71 -16.44 2.52
CA MET A 22 3.63 -15.48 2.26
C MET A 22 3.57 -15.09 0.78
N VAL A 23 4.73 -14.86 0.15
CA VAL A 23 4.80 -14.51 -1.28
C VAL A 23 4.24 -15.66 -2.14
N GLU A 24 4.58 -16.90 -1.81
CA GLU A 24 4.14 -18.06 -2.59
C GLU A 24 2.63 -18.30 -2.45
N ARG A 25 2.10 -18.16 -1.23
CA ARG A 25 0.65 -18.22 -0.99
C ARG A 25 -0.10 -17.11 -1.72
N LEU A 26 0.43 -15.88 -1.75
CA LEU A 26 -0.16 -14.78 -2.50
C LEU A 26 -0.19 -15.04 -4.01
N ARG A 27 0.89 -15.60 -4.57
CA ARG A 27 0.94 -15.99 -5.99
C ARG A 27 -0.12 -17.03 -6.31
N THR A 28 -0.26 -18.05 -5.46
CA THR A 28 -1.26 -19.10 -5.62
C THR A 28 -2.68 -18.54 -5.62
N VAL A 29 -3.02 -17.66 -4.68
CA VAL A 29 -4.36 -17.03 -4.61
C VAL A 29 -4.67 -16.23 -5.87
N VAL A 30 -3.71 -15.41 -6.33
CA VAL A 30 -3.89 -14.59 -7.53
C VAL A 30 -3.99 -15.46 -8.78
N TYR A 31 -3.22 -16.55 -8.86
CA TYR A 31 -3.31 -17.51 -9.97
C TYR A 31 -4.72 -18.07 -10.14
N TRP A 32 -5.37 -18.46 -9.03
CA TRP A 32 -6.72 -19.03 -9.05
C TRP A 32 -7.85 -18.00 -9.06
N SER A 33 -7.56 -16.70 -8.99
CA SER A 33 -8.56 -15.64 -8.87
C SER A 33 -8.54 -14.72 -10.10
N PRO A 34 -9.37 -14.98 -11.13
CA PRO A 34 -9.46 -14.12 -12.29
C PRO A 34 -9.78 -12.68 -11.87
N LYS A 35 -9.04 -11.70 -12.40
CA LYS A 35 -9.13 -10.25 -12.10
C LYS A 35 -8.47 -9.79 -10.79
N LEU A 36 -7.94 -10.69 -9.97
CA LEU A 36 -7.14 -10.31 -8.80
C LEU A 36 -5.68 -10.09 -9.21
N THR A 37 -4.96 -9.19 -8.53
CA THR A 37 -3.52 -8.98 -8.75
C THR A 37 -2.79 -8.93 -7.41
N LEU A 38 -1.50 -9.30 -7.38
CA LEU A 38 -0.67 -9.19 -6.18
C LEU A 38 -0.73 -7.78 -5.59
N THR A 39 -0.55 -6.77 -6.44
CA THR A 39 -0.64 -5.36 -6.03
C THR A 39 -2.01 -5.03 -5.45
N GLY A 40 -3.11 -5.49 -6.06
CA GLY A 40 -4.46 -5.24 -5.57
C GLY A 40 -4.73 -5.86 -4.20
N VAL A 41 -4.22 -7.07 -3.95
CA VAL A 41 -4.31 -7.73 -2.63
C VAL A 41 -3.56 -6.91 -1.58
N VAL A 42 -2.31 -6.54 -1.88
CA VAL A 42 -1.45 -5.78 -0.96
C VAL A 42 -2.04 -4.39 -0.69
N GLU A 43 -2.48 -3.68 -1.73
CA GLU A 43 -3.11 -2.37 -1.62
C GLU A 43 -4.37 -2.42 -0.76
N SER A 44 -5.23 -3.42 -0.95
CA SER A 44 -6.45 -3.59 -0.16
C SER A 44 -6.15 -3.89 1.31
N ALA A 45 -5.16 -4.74 1.59
CA ALA A 45 -4.74 -5.07 2.96
C ALA A 45 -4.14 -3.85 3.68
N ILE A 46 -3.28 -3.09 2.99
CA ILE A 46 -2.71 -1.84 3.52
C ILE A 46 -3.82 -0.81 3.77
N GLN A 47 -4.74 -0.63 2.81
CA GLN A 47 -5.83 0.33 2.92
C GLN A 47 -6.75 -0.01 4.10
N SER A 48 -7.13 -1.28 4.27
CA SER A 48 -7.91 -1.74 5.43
C SER A 48 -7.20 -1.45 6.76
N THR A 49 -5.89 -1.69 6.80
CA THR A 49 -5.08 -1.43 7.99
C THR A 49 -4.98 0.06 8.28
N LEU A 50 -4.74 0.91 7.28
CA LEU A 50 -4.73 2.37 7.43
C LEU A 50 -6.07 2.87 7.96
N THR A 51 -7.19 2.42 7.40
CA THR A 51 -8.52 2.80 7.88
C THR A 51 -8.73 2.46 9.36
N LYS A 52 -8.25 1.30 9.81
CA LYS A 52 -8.29 0.91 11.23
C LYS A 52 -7.41 1.81 12.11
N LEU A 53 -6.19 2.11 11.66
CA LEU A 53 -5.23 2.95 12.40
C LEU A 53 -5.69 4.42 12.47
N GLU A 54 -6.32 4.92 11.43
CA GLU A 54 -6.80 6.30 11.33
C GLU A 54 -8.10 6.54 12.11
N LYS A 55 -8.82 5.49 12.57
CA LYS A 55 -10.06 5.59 13.36
C LYS A 55 -11.06 6.64 12.82
N GLY A 56 -11.18 6.72 11.49
CA GLY A 56 -12.07 7.68 10.81
C GLY A 56 -11.45 9.04 10.46
N LYS A 57 -10.20 9.33 10.86
CA LYS A 57 -9.49 10.56 10.46
C LYS A 57 -8.01 10.31 10.15
N ARG A 58 -7.61 10.70 8.94
CA ARG A 58 -6.20 10.64 8.51
C ARG A 58 -5.26 11.28 9.52
N PHE A 59 -4.09 10.68 9.72
CA PHE A 59 -3.04 11.27 10.53
C PHE A 59 -2.69 12.67 10.01
N LYS A 60 -2.44 13.62 10.94
CA LYS A 60 -2.00 14.98 10.57
C LYS A 60 -0.75 14.89 9.71
N LYS A 61 -0.66 15.73 8.67
CA LYS A 61 0.57 15.85 7.87
C LYS A 61 1.73 16.15 8.81
N ARG A 62 2.85 15.44 8.61
CA ARG A 62 4.06 15.63 9.41
C ARG A 62 4.55 17.07 9.26
N LYS A 63 4.93 17.71 10.38
CA LYS A 63 5.61 19.00 10.38
C LYS A 63 7.10 18.73 10.13
N GLY A 64 7.54 18.79 8.88
CA GLY A 64 8.95 18.60 8.49
C GLY A 64 9.26 17.26 7.82
N LYS A 65 10.52 17.12 7.35
CA LYS A 65 11.03 15.89 6.73
C LYS A 65 11.19 14.80 7.79
N LEU A 66 10.93 13.55 7.42
CA LEU A 66 11.34 12.42 8.26
C LEU A 66 12.87 12.46 8.41
N PRO A 67 13.42 12.27 9.63
CA PRO A 67 14.84 11.98 9.77
C PRO A 67 15.13 10.72 8.96
N VAL A 68 16.07 10.84 8.02
CA VAL A 68 16.58 9.70 7.26
C VAL A 68 17.50 8.90 8.17
N GLY A 69 17.27 7.60 8.29
CA GLY A 69 18.07 6.68 9.11
C GLY A 69 17.38 6.14 10.37
N ARG A 70 18.12 5.35 11.15
CA ARG A 70 17.65 4.78 12.43
C ARG A 70 17.52 5.92 13.45
N PRO A 71 16.41 6.03 14.20
CA PRO A 71 16.31 6.97 15.30
C PRO A 71 17.50 6.79 16.25
N ARG A 72 18.27 7.86 16.50
CA ARG A 72 19.29 7.84 17.56
C ARG A 72 18.51 7.77 18.88
N LYS A 73 18.76 6.73 19.68
CA LYS A 73 18.31 6.70 21.08
C LYS A 73 18.96 7.91 21.76
N ASN A 74 18.15 8.80 22.33
CA ASN A 74 18.60 9.57 23.48
C ASN A 74 18.58 8.64 24.69
#